data_AF-A0A369HI33-F1
#
_entry.id   AF-A0A369HI33-F1
#
_cell.length_a   1.000
_cell.length_b   1.000
_cell.length_c   1.000
_cell.angle_alpha   90.00
_cell.angle_beta   90.00
_cell.angle_gamma   90.00
#
_symmetry.space_group_name_H-M   'P 1'
#
loop_
_entity.id
_entity.type
_entity.pdbx_description
1 polymer ?
#
loop_
_entity_poly.entity_id
_entity_poly.type
_entity_poly.pdbx_seq_one_letter_code
_entity_poly.pdbx_strand_id
1 'polypeptide(L)'
;MPLTRKAAGARASSRPGHGKKAQSTLSFSGRVTKNTVREAKKDITPAAIAKITPQIQSEDEIVKEEEVEEEEEEEEEESQPSQLTEPPPPERTEAEDRAEKVSRAQIASYWNAVERQRKAPRVHQQDVEMCEKVLRYFDVSSQYGPCVGISRRKRWLRADRLGLNPPIEVLAVLVKEEAKGCKALETAKIDGILNSIAVET
;
A
#
# COMPACT_ATOMS: atom_id res chain seq x y z
N MET A 1 62.27 -4.32 -52.47
CA MET A 1 61.11 -3.43 -52.21
C MET A 1 60.46 -3.05 -53.53
N PRO A 2 59.31 -3.64 -53.92
CA PRO A 2 58.49 -3.10 -54.99
C PRO A 2 57.25 -2.38 -54.43
N LEU A 3 56.99 -1.19 -54.96
CA LEU A 3 55.79 -0.38 -54.72
C LEU A 3 54.63 -0.89 -55.61
N THR A 4 53.50 -1.27 -55.01
CA THR A 4 52.28 -1.62 -55.75
C THR A 4 51.25 -0.49 -55.69
N ARG A 5 50.70 -0.19 -56.87
CA ARG A 5 49.77 0.91 -57.17
C ARG A 5 48.35 0.66 -56.64
N LYS A 6 47.68 1.79 -56.47
CA LYS A 6 46.30 2.07 -56.08
C LYS A 6 45.30 1.61 -57.17
N ALA A 7 44.20 0.97 -56.77
CA ALA A 7 42.96 0.93 -57.55
C ALA A 7 41.78 1.21 -56.60
N ALA A 8 40.94 2.15 -57.01
CA ALA A 8 39.78 2.64 -56.28
C ALA A 8 38.49 2.02 -56.83
N GLY A 9 37.54 1.77 -55.93
CA GLY A 9 36.11 1.91 -56.21
C GLY A 9 35.32 0.65 -56.59
N ALA A 10 34.57 0.11 -55.64
CA ALA A 10 33.15 -0.22 -55.83
C ALA A 10 32.50 -0.52 -54.48
N ARG A 11 31.57 0.35 -54.07
CA ARG A 11 30.61 0.09 -52.99
C ARG A 11 29.54 -0.86 -53.54
N ALA A 12 29.30 -1.98 -52.86
CA ALA A 12 28.07 -2.75 -53.01
C ALA A 12 27.53 -3.06 -51.62
N SER A 13 26.32 -2.60 -51.37
CA SER A 13 25.67 -2.64 -50.07
C SER A 13 25.13 -4.05 -49.78
N SER A 14 25.49 -4.64 -48.65
CA SER A 14 24.72 -5.77 -48.09
C SER A 14 23.90 -5.26 -46.91
N ARG A 15 22.63 -4.90 -47.17
CA ARG A 15 21.61 -4.79 -46.13
C ARG A 15 21.40 -6.18 -45.50
N PRO A 16 21.53 -6.38 -44.19
CA PRO A 16 20.89 -7.52 -43.57
C PRO A 16 19.39 -7.18 -43.46
N GLY A 17 18.58 -7.86 -44.27
CA GLY A 17 17.14 -7.80 -44.18
C GLY A 17 16.65 -8.20 -42.79
N HIS A 18 15.58 -7.55 -42.34
CA HIS A 18 14.79 -7.91 -41.17
C HIS A 18 14.26 -9.35 -41.31
N GLY A 19 15.07 -10.32 -40.90
CA GLY A 19 14.58 -11.64 -40.53
C GLY A 19 13.74 -11.48 -39.27
N LYS A 20 12.44 -11.77 -39.38
CA LYS A 20 11.53 -11.85 -38.23
C LYS A 20 12.13 -12.83 -37.23
N LYS A 21 12.75 -12.32 -36.16
CA LYS A 21 13.12 -13.12 -35.00
C LYS A 21 11.81 -13.48 -34.32
N ALA A 22 11.28 -14.65 -34.65
CA ALA A 22 10.20 -15.27 -33.88
C ALA A 22 10.67 -15.33 -32.43
N GLN A 23 9.96 -14.63 -31.53
CA GLN A 23 10.21 -14.76 -30.10
C GLN A 23 10.03 -16.23 -29.73
N SER A 24 10.98 -16.80 -28.99
CA SER A 24 10.86 -18.14 -28.48
C SER A 24 9.63 -18.22 -27.57
N THR A 25 8.61 -18.97 -27.99
CA THR A 25 7.47 -19.28 -27.14
C THR A 25 7.96 -20.12 -25.96
N LEU A 26 7.95 -19.53 -24.77
CA LEU A 26 8.21 -20.24 -23.51
C LEU A 26 7.10 -21.29 -23.31
N SER A 27 7.45 -22.57 -23.45
CA SER A 27 6.54 -23.67 -23.13
C SER A 27 6.50 -23.88 -21.61
N PHE A 28 5.38 -23.52 -20.98
CA PHE A 28 5.13 -23.86 -19.58
C PHE A 28 4.73 -25.34 -19.48
N SER A 29 5.70 -26.24 -19.33
CA SER A 29 5.46 -27.63 -18.91
C SER A 29 5.51 -27.79 -17.39
N GLY A 30 4.93 -26.83 -16.67
CA GLY A 30 4.73 -26.91 -15.22
C GLY A 30 3.45 -27.69 -14.94
N ARG A 31 3.54 -28.82 -14.23
CA ARG A 31 2.39 -29.56 -13.71
C ARG A 31 1.65 -28.65 -12.72
N VAL A 32 0.52 -28.10 -13.15
CA VAL A 32 -0.43 -27.40 -12.27
C VAL A 32 -1.02 -28.42 -11.30
N THR A 33 -0.48 -28.50 -10.08
CA THR A 33 -1.12 -29.26 -9.01
C THR A 33 -2.32 -28.45 -8.53
N LYS A 34 -3.49 -28.70 -9.11
CA LYS A 34 -4.75 -28.31 -8.46
C LYS A 34 -4.81 -29.09 -7.14
N ASN A 35 -4.87 -28.38 -6.02
CA ASN A 35 -5.21 -28.98 -4.73
C ASN A 35 -6.65 -29.49 -4.81
N THR A 36 -6.84 -30.71 -5.28
CA THR A 36 -8.09 -31.43 -5.11
C THR A 36 -8.04 -32.11 -3.76
N VAL A 37 -8.86 -31.67 -2.81
CA VAL A 37 -9.16 -32.42 -1.59
C VAL A 37 -9.73 -33.76 -2.04
N ARG A 38 -8.93 -34.82 -1.95
CA ARG A 38 -9.43 -36.19 -2.08
C ARG A 38 -9.86 -36.63 -0.69
N GLU A 39 -11.17 -36.67 -0.49
CA GLU A 39 -11.82 -37.44 0.56
C GLU A 39 -11.33 -38.89 0.48
N ALA A 40 -10.48 -39.30 1.41
CA ALA A 40 -10.10 -40.69 1.62
C ALA A 40 -10.66 -41.11 2.98
N LYS A 41 -11.80 -41.80 2.94
CA LYS A 41 -12.36 -42.52 4.09
C LYS A 41 -11.75 -43.92 4.17
N LYS A 42 -11.38 -44.30 5.41
CA LYS A 42 -11.07 -45.64 5.95
C LYS A 42 -9.63 -46.12 5.62
N ASP A 43 -8.81 -46.59 6.57
CA ASP A 43 -9.09 -47.52 7.67
C ASP A 43 -8.36 -47.20 8.99
N ILE A 44 -8.99 -47.63 10.08
CA ILE A 44 -8.59 -47.52 11.49
C ILE A 44 -7.72 -48.74 11.86
N THR A 45 -6.62 -48.52 12.58
CA THR A 45 -6.02 -49.53 13.48
C THR A 45 -5.73 -48.91 14.85
N PRO A 46 -6.06 -49.57 15.98
CA PRO A 46 -6.08 -48.94 17.30
C PRO A 46 -4.80 -49.21 18.10
N ALA A 47 -4.15 -48.18 18.64
CA ALA A 47 -3.36 -48.25 19.88
C ALA A 47 -2.88 -46.84 20.30
N ALA A 48 -2.80 -46.62 21.62
CA ALA A 48 -2.30 -45.44 22.33
C ALA A 48 -3.29 -44.28 22.52
N ILE A 49 -4.16 -44.49 23.51
CA ILE A 49 -4.77 -43.46 24.36
C ILE A 49 -3.66 -42.65 25.04
N ALA A 50 -3.66 -41.32 24.88
CA ALA A 50 -3.25 -40.40 25.93
C ALA A 50 -3.83 -38.99 25.66
N LYS A 51 -4.98 -38.74 26.31
CA LYS A 51 -5.35 -37.51 27.04
C LYS A 51 -5.01 -36.18 26.37
N ILE A 52 -6.05 -35.40 26.04
CA ILE A 52 -6.47 -34.20 26.80
C ILE A 52 -7.78 -33.68 26.17
N THR A 53 -8.77 -33.50 27.04
CA THR A 53 -10.10 -32.95 26.76
C THR A 53 -10.22 -31.62 27.52
N PRO A 54 -10.89 -30.62 26.95
CA PRO A 54 -12.01 -29.97 27.66
C PRO A 54 -13.22 -29.90 26.70
N GLN A 55 -14.24 -30.75 26.84
CA GLN A 55 -15.44 -30.59 27.68
C GLN A 55 -16.11 -29.22 27.48
N ILE A 56 -16.89 -29.12 26.41
CA ILE A 56 -18.03 -28.21 26.32
C ILE A 56 -19.26 -29.13 26.38
N GLN A 57 -19.97 -29.07 27.51
CA GLN A 57 -21.28 -29.70 27.68
C GLN A 57 -22.33 -28.59 27.66
N SER A 58 -23.24 -28.72 26.71
CA SER A 58 -24.58 -28.16 26.68
C SER A 58 -25.47 -28.86 27.71
N GLU A 59 -26.29 -28.11 28.43
CA GLU A 59 -27.56 -28.62 28.99
C GLU A 59 -28.66 -27.57 28.83
N ASP A 60 -29.72 -28.00 28.13
CA ASP A 60 -31.06 -27.42 28.07
C ASP A 60 -31.88 -27.81 29.33
N GLU A 61 -33.13 -27.32 29.39
CA GLU A 61 -34.26 -27.65 30.30
C GLU A 61 -34.46 -26.75 31.55
N ILE A 62 -35.64 -26.21 31.92
CA ILE A 62 -37.06 -26.46 31.59
C ILE A 62 -37.92 -25.21 31.93
N VAL A 63 -38.87 -24.94 31.03
CA VAL A 63 -40.24 -24.36 31.09
C VAL A 63 -40.85 -23.92 32.43
N LYS A 64 -41.48 -22.73 32.43
CA LYS A 64 -42.80 -22.49 33.06
C LYS A 64 -43.55 -21.33 32.38
N GLU A 65 -44.68 -21.68 31.78
CA GLU A 65 -45.72 -20.79 31.25
C GLU A 65 -46.67 -20.37 32.39
N GLU A 66 -47.12 -19.11 32.38
CA GLU A 66 -48.45 -18.70 32.87
C GLU A 66 -48.84 -17.37 32.20
N GLU A 67 -50.14 -17.17 32.07
CA GLU A 67 -50.88 -16.50 30.99
C GLU A 67 -51.49 -15.15 31.43
N VAL A 68 -51.82 -14.28 30.45
CA VAL A 68 -52.74 -13.10 30.50
C VAL A 68 -52.14 -11.86 31.22
N GLU A 69 -52.18 -10.60 30.74
CA GLU A 69 -53.18 -9.80 30.00
C GLU A 69 -52.48 -8.60 29.31
N GLU A 70 -53.13 -8.00 28.32
CA GLU A 70 -52.71 -6.82 27.53
C GLU A 70 -52.60 -5.54 28.38
N GLU A 71 -51.57 -4.72 28.14
CA GLU A 71 -51.66 -3.25 28.19
C GLU A 71 -50.46 -2.63 27.44
N GLU A 72 -50.79 -1.79 26.46
CA GLU A 72 -49.88 -0.94 25.69
C GLU A 72 -49.29 0.13 26.61
N GLU A 73 -47.97 0.35 26.58
CA GLU A 73 -47.38 1.69 26.70
C GLU A 73 -45.89 1.67 26.31
N GLU A 74 -45.49 2.78 25.69
CA GLU A 74 -44.27 3.03 24.93
C GLU A 74 -42.99 2.92 25.78
N GLU A 75 -41.96 2.23 25.28
CA GLU A 75 -40.54 2.58 25.48
C GLU A 75 -39.67 1.69 24.57
N GLU A 76 -39.48 2.11 23.31
CA GLU A 76 -38.38 1.61 22.49
C GLU A 76 -37.05 2.17 23.02
N GLU A 77 -36.51 1.57 24.08
CA GLU A 77 -35.07 1.64 24.35
C GLU A 77 -34.34 0.85 23.26
N GLU A 78 -34.09 1.53 22.14
CA GLU A 78 -33.20 1.06 21.11
C GLU A 78 -31.79 1.00 21.69
N SER A 79 -31.42 -0.20 22.11
CA SER A 79 -30.12 -0.59 22.63
C SER A 79 -29.04 -0.33 21.57
N GLN A 80 -28.44 0.86 21.64
CA GLN A 80 -27.32 1.25 20.81
C GLN A 80 -26.17 0.24 21.00
N PRO A 81 -25.61 -0.34 19.93
CA PRO A 81 -24.38 -1.11 20.05
C PRO A 81 -23.28 -0.18 20.56
N SER A 82 -22.74 -0.54 21.73
CA SER A 82 -21.65 0.11 22.45
C SER A 82 -20.53 0.51 21.49
N GLN A 83 -20.49 1.80 21.14
CA GLN A 83 -19.33 2.42 20.53
C GLN A 83 -18.22 2.37 21.59
N LEU A 84 -17.16 1.60 21.33
CA LEU A 84 -15.89 1.82 22.01
C LEU A 84 -15.45 3.24 21.65
N THR A 85 -15.58 4.15 22.60
CA THR A 85 -15.11 5.53 22.50
C THR A 85 -13.59 5.49 22.46
N GLU A 86 -13.02 5.45 21.25
CA GLU A 86 -11.61 5.79 21.02
C GLU A 86 -11.42 7.24 21.51
N PRO A 87 -10.42 7.51 22.38
CA PRO A 87 -10.24 8.85 22.93
C PRO A 87 -10.06 9.87 21.81
N PRO A 88 -10.63 11.08 21.95
CA PRO A 88 -10.54 12.12 20.92
C PRO A 88 -9.05 12.38 20.62
N PRO A 89 -8.63 12.36 19.34
CA PRO A 89 -7.24 12.62 19.01
C PRO A 89 -6.86 14.03 19.47
N PRO A 90 -5.67 14.23 20.07
CA PRO A 90 -5.23 15.57 20.43
C PRO A 90 -5.16 16.44 19.18
N GLU A 91 -5.69 17.66 19.28
CA GLU A 91 -5.87 18.60 18.15
C GLU A 91 -4.56 18.97 17.44
N ARG A 92 -3.41 18.73 18.09
CA ARG A 92 -2.09 18.67 17.46
C ARG A 92 -1.31 17.53 18.09
N THR A 93 -0.75 16.67 17.25
CA THR A 93 0.07 15.56 17.73
C THR A 93 1.48 16.06 18.04
N GLU A 94 2.16 15.46 19.01
CA GLU A 94 3.57 15.83 19.32
C GLU A 94 4.48 15.74 18.08
N ALA A 95 4.14 14.87 17.14
CA ALA A 95 4.81 14.75 15.85
C ALA A 95 4.68 16.02 15.00
N GLU A 96 3.55 16.71 15.04
CA GLU A 96 3.34 17.97 14.32
C GLU A 96 4.18 19.09 14.92
N ASP A 97 4.28 19.18 16.24
CA ASP A 97 5.16 20.14 16.91
C ASP A 97 6.64 19.90 16.57
N ARG A 98 7.05 18.63 16.44
CA ARG A 98 8.39 18.27 15.97
C ARG A 98 8.57 18.65 14.50
N ALA A 99 7.55 18.45 13.68
CA ALA A 99 7.56 18.76 12.26
C ALA A 99 7.66 20.27 11.98
N GLU A 100 6.99 21.11 12.77
CA GLU A 100 7.11 22.57 12.66
C GLU A 100 8.55 23.06 12.90
N LYS A 101 9.26 22.41 13.83
CA LYS A 101 10.66 22.72 14.16
C LYS A 101 11.65 22.28 13.07
N VAL A 102 11.26 21.40 12.15
CA VAL A 102 12.15 20.90 11.09
C VAL A 102 12.53 22.02 10.12
N SER A 103 13.82 22.26 9.97
CA SER A 103 14.35 23.28 9.06
C SER A 103 14.23 22.87 7.58
N ARG A 104 14.22 23.84 6.67
CA ARG A 104 14.26 23.57 5.21
C ARG A 104 15.55 22.84 4.80
N ALA A 105 16.66 23.13 5.48
CA ALA A 105 17.94 22.47 5.25
C ALA A 105 17.90 20.98 5.59
N GLN A 106 17.22 20.60 6.67
CA GLN A 106 17.02 19.20 7.05
C GLN A 106 16.21 18.45 5.98
N ILE A 107 15.10 19.04 5.49
CA ILE A 107 14.30 18.46 4.40
C ILE A 107 15.16 18.25 3.15
N ALA A 108 15.99 19.23 2.78
CA ALA A 108 16.90 19.12 1.65
C ALA A 108 17.97 18.03 1.85
N SER A 109 18.54 17.93 3.05
CA SER A 109 19.51 16.88 3.41
C SER A 109 18.90 15.48 3.30
N TYR A 110 17.69 15.30 3.85
CA TYR A 110 16.92 14.06 3.72
C TYR A 110 16.71 13.68 2.25
N TRP A 111 16.27 14.63 1.43
CA TRP A 111 16.06 14.36 0.01
C TRP A 111 17.35 13.99 -0.72
N ASN A 112 18.43 14.69 -0.46
CA ASN A 112 19.75 14.39 -1.02
C ASN A 112 20.23 12.98 -0.61
N ALA A 113 19.92 12.53 0.61
CA ALA A 113 20.23 11.18 1.06
C ALA A 113 19.41 10.13 0.28
N VAL A 114 18.12 10.37 0.06
CA VAL A 114 17.26 9.51 -0.77
C VAL A 114 17.75 9.45 -2.21
N GLU A 115 18.15 10.57 -2.80
CA GLU A 115 18.68 10.60 -4.17
C GLU A 115 20.01 9.86 -4.30
N ARG A 116 20.88 9.95 -3.29
CA ARG A 116 22.18 9.27 -3.26
C ARG A 116 22.05 7.74 -3.27
N GLN A 117 20.95 7.19 -2.75
CA GLN A 117 20.70 5.75 -2.79
C GLN A 117 20.40 5.23 -4.21
N ARG A 118 20.09 6.12 -5.17
CA ARG A 118 19.74 5.73 -6.53
C ARG A 118 21.00 5.55 -7.39
N LYS A 119 20.96 4.51 -8.24
CA LYS A 119 22.03 4.24 -9.22
C LYS A 119 21.97 5.15 -10.45
N ALA A 120 20.81 5.75 -10.73
CA ALA A 120 20.58 6.55 -11.92
C ALA A 120 19.77 7.81 -11.59
N PRO A 121 19.97 8.91 -12.34
CA PRO A 121 19.20 10.14 -12.18
C PRO A 121 17.74 9.92 -12.58
N ARG A 122 16.83 10.67 -11.96
CA ARG A 122 15.43 10.70 -12.36
C ARG A 122 15.24 11.51 -13.65
N VAL A 123 14.32 11.06 -14.49
CA VAL A 123 13.89 11.76 -15.71
C VAL A 123 12.71 12.71 -15.44
N HIS A 124 12.56 13.77 -16.24
CA HIS A 124 11.44 14.73 -16.19
C HIS A 124 11.22 15.34 -14.79
N GLN A 125 12.27 15.93 -14.20
CA GLN A 125 12.26 16.47 -12.84
C GLN A 125 12.46 17.99 -12.77
N GLN A 126 12.56 18.64 -13.93
CA GLN A 126 12.86 20.06 -14.07
C GLN A 126 11.76 20.92 -13.45
N ASP A 127 10.49 20.54 -13.64
CA ASP A 127 9.32 21.32 -13.22
C ASP A 127 8.75 20.87 -11.86
N VAL A 128 9.42 19.94 -11.17
CA VAL A 128 8.91 19.37 -9.92
C VAL A 128 9.69 19.95 -8.74
N GLU A 129 8.97 20.57 -7.81
CA GLU A 129 9.56 21.13 -6.61
C GLU A 129 10.14 20.05 -5.68
N MET A 130 11.08 20.45 -4.82
CA MET A 130 11.69 19.57 -3.82
C MET A 130 10.64 18.96 -2.87
N CYS A 131 9.68 19.78 -2.43
CA CYS A 131 8.59 19.34 -1.54
C CYS A 131 7.76 18.24 -2.20
N GLU A 132 7.30 18.47 -3.43
CA GLU A 132 6.52 17.49 -4.19
C GLU A 132 7.31 16.20 -4.45
N LYS A 133 8.60 16.32 -4.74
CA LYS A 133 9.54 15.19 -4.88
C LYS A 133 9.57 14.31 -3.63
N VAL A 134 9.70 14.92 -2.45
CA VAL A 134 9.65 14.23 -1.14
C VAL A 134 8.30 13.53 -0.93
N LEU A 135 7.19 14.24 -1.17
CA LEU A 135 5.85 13.68 -0.98
C LEU A 135 5.56 12.53 -1.96
N ARG A 136 5.95 12.63 -3.23
CA ARG A 136 5.81 11.56 -4.22
C ARG A 136 6.60 10.31 -3.84
N TYR A 137 7.81 10.49 -3.31
CA TYR A 137 8.60 9.36 -2.82
C TYR A 137 7.90 8.65 -1.65
N PHE A 138 7.32 9.43 -0.72
CA PHE A 138 6.50 8.87 0.35
C PHE A 138 5.29 8.10 -0.20
N ASP A 139 4.55 8.64 -1.17
CA ASP A 139 3.36 8.00 -1.75
C ASP A 139 3.66 6.62 -2.36
N VAL A 140 4.81 6.47 -3.01
CA VAL A 140 5.24 5.21 -3.66
C VAL A 140 5.83 4.21 -2.67
N SER A 141 6.22 4.66 -1.48
CA SER A 141 6.78 3.81 -0.42
C SER A 141 5.69 2.97 0.24
N SER A 142 5.56 1.69 -0.13
CA SER A 142 4.52 0.78 0.37
C SER A 142 4.62 0.45 1.86
N GLN A 143 5.78 0.67 2.50
CA GLN A 143 6.01 0.34 3.91
C GLN A 143 5.06 1.07 4.88
N TYR A 144 4.51 2.22 4.48
CA TYR A 144 3.60 3.04 5.31
C TYR A 144 2.12 2.82 4.98
N GLY A 145 1.82 1.76 4.21
CA GLY A 145 0.47 1.38 3.80
C GLY A 145 -0.04 2.13 2.56
N PRO A 146 -1.31 1.91 2.17
CA PRO A 146 -1.88 2.48 0.95
C PRO A 146 -1.99 4.01 1.01
N CYS A 147 -1.77 4.67 -0.13
CA CYS A 147 -1.80 6.14 -0.29
C CYS A 147 -3.03 6.67 -1.04
N VAL A 148 -3.85 5.79 -1.61
CA VAL A 148 -5.07 6.13 -2.36
C VAL A 148 -6.25 6.22 -1.39
N GLY A 149 -7.16 7.17 -1.62
CA GLY A 149 -8.38 7.36 -0.83
C GLY A 149 -8.20 8.01 0.55
N ILE A 150 -6.98 8.46 0.90
CA ILE A 150 -6.70 9.14 2.17
C ILE A 150 -5.73 10.31 1.97
N SER A 151 -5.75 11.29 2.87
CA SER A 151 -4.75 12.36 2.87
C SER A 151 -3.37 11.85 3.31
N ARG A 152 -2.31 12.49 2.82
CA ARG A 152 -0.92 12.17 3.18
C ARG A 152 -0.68 12.31 4.70
N ARG A 153 -1.29 13.32 5.33
CA ARG A 153 -1.21 13.54 6.79
C ARG A 153 -1.84 12.37 7.56
N LYS A 154 -3.05 11.94 7.19
CA LYS A 154 -3.70 10.76 7.80
C LYS A 154 -2.87 9.49 7.60
N ARG A 155 -2.29 9.31 6.40
CA ARG A 155 -1.40 8.17 6.12
C ARG A 155 -0.15 8.17 7.00
N TRP A 156 0.47 9.34 7.19
CA TRP A 156 1.65 9.50 8.03
C TRP A 156 1.32 9.18 9.50
N LEU A 157 0.24 9.77 10.03
CA LEU A 157 -0.20 9.53 11.42
C LEU A 157 -0.54 8.07 11.68
N ARG A 158 -1.19 7.39 10.71
CA ARG A 158 -1.44 5.96 10.82
C ARG A 158 -0.14 5.15 10.87
N ALA A 159 0.84 5.48 10.04
CA ALA A 159 2.13 4.80 10.05
C ALA A 159 2.92 5.03 11.35
N ASP A 160 2.84 6.23 11.91
CA ASP A 160 3.43 6.59 13.21
C ASP A 160 2.76 5.81 14.36
N ARG A 161 1.43 5.74 14.37
CA ARG A 161 0.66 4.92 15.32
C ARG A 161 1.01 3.43 15.25
N LEU A 162 1.32 2.93 14.05
CA LEU A 162 1.76 1.55 13.83
C LEU A 162 3.24 1.32 14.17
N GLY A 163 3.98 2.35 14.63
CA GLY A 163 5.39 2.23 14.98
C GLY A 163 6.32 2.02 13.78
N LEU A 164 5.88 2.39 12.57
CA LEU A 164 6.66 2.24 11.34
C LEU A 164 7.71 3.34 11.15
N ASN A 165 7.78 4.30 12.08
CA ASN A 165 8.73 5.41 12.10
C ASN A 165 8.81 6.16 10.75
N PRO A 166 7.70 6.72 10.25
CA PRO A 166 7.74 7.50 9.02
C PRO A 166 8.64 8.74 9.16
N PRO A 167 9.31 9.19 8.09
CA PRO A 167 10.24 10.32 8.14
C PRO A 167 9.53 11.62 8.52
N ILE A 168 10.05 12.33 9.51
CA ILE A 168 9.48 13.57 10.04
C ILE A 168 9.48 14.70 9.00
N GLU A 169 10.43 14.66 8.06
CA GLU A 169 10.54 15.63 6.97
C GLU A 169 9.30 15.63 6.08
N VAL A 170 8.64 14.48 5.92
CA VAL A 170 7.40 14.38 5.14
C VAL A 170 6.27 15.15 5.83
N LEU A 171 6.10 14.95 7.14
CA LEU A 171 5.10 15.69 7.92
C LEU A 171 5.42 17.19 7.93
N ALA A 172 6.70 17.56 8.07
CA ALA A 172 7.14 18.95 8.03
C ALA A 172 6.83 19.64 6.69
N VAL A 173 6.95 18.91 5.57
CA VAL A 173 6.52 19.43 4.27
C VAL A 173 5.00 19.64 4.28
N LEU A 174 4.22 18.65 4.71
CA LEU A 174 2.75 18.76 4.73
C LEU A 174 2.25 19.95 5.55
N VAL A 175 2.75 20.13 6.78
CA VAL A 175 2.36 21.27 7.65
C VAL A 175 2.69 22.61 6.98
N LYS A 176 3.84 22.71 6.30
CA LYS A 176 4.23 23.92 5.58
C LYS A 176 3.39 24.20 4.34
N GLU A 177 3.00 23.16 3.60
CA GLU A 177 2.15 23.33 2.42
C GLU A 177 0.69 23.62 2.79
N GLU A 178 0.19 23.05 3.90
CA GLU A 178 -1.10 23.40 4.50
C GLU A 178 -1.12 24.89 4.90
N ALA A 179 -0.04 25.39 5.53
CA ALA A 179 0.09 26.81 5.87
C ALA A 179 0.12 27.75 4.65
N LYS A 180 0.56 27.26 3.47
CA LYS A 180 0.50 28.00 2.20
C LYS A 180 -0.85 27.89 1.50
N GLY A 181 -1.75 27.02 1.96
CA GLY A 181 -3.06 26.77 1.35
C GLY A 181 -3.01 25.88 0.09
N CYS A 182 -1.94 25.11 -0.11
CA CYS A 182 -1.79 24.26 -1.30
C CYS A 182 -2.50 22.90 -1.16
N LYS A 183 -3.84 22.88 -1.31
CA LYS A 183 -4.67 21.67 -1.19
C LYS A 183 -4.27 20.52 -2.14
N ALA A 184 -3.67 20.84 -3.28
CA ALA A 184 -3.22 19.83 -4.26
C ALA A 184 -2.15 18.86 -3.70
N LEU A 185 -1.46 19.24 -2.62
CA LEU A 185 -0.44 18.44 -1.96
C LEU A 185 -0.97 17.66 -0.74
N GLU A 186 -2.27 17.74 -0.44
CA GLU A 186 -2.88 16.95 0.64
C GLU A 186 -3.06 15.48 0.23
N THR A 187 -3.41 15.22 -1.04
CA THR A 187 -3.67 13.87 -1.57
C THR A 187 -2.61 13.43 -2.58
N ALA A 188 -2.43 12.11 -2.72
CA ALA A 188 -1.44 11.54 -3.63
C ALA A 188 -1.73 11.91 -5.09
N LYS A 189 -0.70 12.12 -5.92
CA LYS A 189 -0.93 12.38 -7.35
C LYS A 189 -1.58 11.18 -8.06
N ILE A 190 -1.24 9.96 -7.62
CA ILE A 190 -1.83 8.71 -8.10
C ILE A 190 -3.33 8.66 -7.81
N ASP A 191 -3.75 9.15 -6.64
CA ASP A 191 -5.17 9.24 -6.25
C ASP A 191 -5.95 10.15 -7.21
N GLY A 192 -5.40 11.32 -7.54
CA GLY A 192 -6.02 12.22 -8.51
C GLY A 192 -6.17 11.63 -9.92
N ILE A 193 -5.21 10.82 -10.37
CA ILE A 193 -5.28 10.12 -11.67
C ILE A 193 -6.37 9.04 -11.66
N LEU A 194 -6.48 8.28 -10.57
CA LEU A 194 -7.50 7.24 -10.46
C LEU A 194 -8.91 7.84 -10.40
N ASN A 195 -9.07 8.94 -9.67
CA ASN A 195 -10.36 9.62 -9.56
C ASN A 195 -10.78 10.29 -10.87
N SER A 196 -9.85 10.80 -11.69
CA SER A 196 -10.21 11.37 -13.00
C SER A 196 -10.74 10.31 -13.97
N ILE A 197 -10.15 9.11 -13.96
CA ILE A 197 -10.60 8.00 -14.82
C ILE A 197 -12.02 7.56 -14.46
N ALA A 198 -12.36 7.55 -13.17
CA ALA A 198 -13.67 7.11 -12.69
C ALA A 198 -14.82 8.06 -13.07
N VAL A 199 -14.54 9.32 -13.39
CA VAL A 199 -15.56 10.33 -13.75
C VAL A 199 -15.84 10.36 -15.26
N GLU A 200 -14.95 9.80 -16.09
CA GLU A 200 -15.08 9.80 -17.56
C GLU A 200 -15.93 8.63 -18.11
N THR A 201 -16.42 7.74 -17.25
CA THR A 201 -17.28 6.59 -17.61
C THR A 201 -18.72 6.80 -17.18
#